data_AF-A0A246FWT6-F1
#
_entry.id   AF-A0A246FWT6-F1
#
_cell.length_a   1.000
_cell.length_b   1.000
_cell.length_c   1.000
_cell.angle_alpha   90.00
_cell.angle_beta   90.00
_cell.angle_gamma   90.00
#
_symmetry.space_group_name_H-M   'P 1'
#
loop_
_entity.id
_entity.type
_entity.pdbx_description
1 polymer ?
#
loop_
_entity_poly.entity_id
_entity_poly.type
_entity_poly.pdbx_seq_one_letter_code
_entity_poly.pdbx_strand_id
1 'polypeptide(L)' 'MKISLVLMVLSLVFASQVFAKDDRRECKAELVKLKAAFSTNYTTQNHHGYRRAKDAKEQGDYKQCVGLAKKARERAER' A
#
# COMPACT_ATOMS: atom_id res chain seq x y z
N MET A 1 21.09 -33.65 -1.17
CA MET A 1 19.67 -33.28 -0.96
C MET A 1 19.45 -32.19 0.09
N LYS A 2 20.38 -31.95 1.02
CA LYS A 2 20.27 -30.93 2.09
C LYS A 2 20.39 -29.48 1.57
N ILE A 3 21.30 -29.25 0.63
CA ILE A 3 21.66 -27.92 0.13
C ILE A 3 20.54 -27.31 -0.74
N SER A 4 19.85 -28.13 -1.54
CA SER A 4 18.73 -27.66 -2.37
C SER A 4 17.56 -27.11 -1.55
N LEU A 5 17.28 -27.69 -0.40
CA LEU A 5 16.19 -27.25 0.48
C LEU A 5 16.49 -25.89 1.10
N VAL A 6 17.75 -25.68 1.53
CA VAL A 6 18.22 -24.38 2.06
C VAL A 6 18.14 -23.30 0.99
N LEU A 7 18.58 -23.59 -0.24
CA LEU A 7 18.51 -22.65 -1.37
C LEU A 7 17.06 -22.29 -1.74
N MET A 8 16.15 -23.25 -1.66
CA MET A 8 14.73 -23.04 -1.95
C MET A 8 14.05 -22.18 -0.86
N VAL A 9 14.41 -22.36 0.40
CA VAL A 9 13.90 -21.50 1.50
C VAL A 9 14.45 -20.08 1.38
N LEU A 10 15.74 -19.92 1.04
CA LEU A 10 16.32 -18.59 0.83
C LEU A 10 15.60 -17.83 -0.30
N SER A 11 15.32 -18.48 -1.44
CA SER A 11 14.68 -17.80 -2.57
C SER A 11 13.26 -17.31 -2.26
N LEU A 12 12.47 -18.03 -1.45
CA LEU A 12 11.16 -17.56 -0.99
C LEU A 12 11.25 -16.33 -0.09
N VAL A 13 12.23 -16.29 0.83
CA VAL A 13 12.43 -15.14 1.72
C VAL A 13 12.80 -13.89 0.91
N PHE A 14 13.71 -14.00 -0.05
CA PHE A 14 14.09 -12.86 -0.90
C PHE A 14 12.93 -12.38 -1.78
N ALA A 15 12.10 -13.28 -2.31
CA ALA A 15 10.95 -12.90 -3.12
C ALA A 15 9.96 -12.03 -2.32
N SER A 16 9.67 -12.38 -1.07
CA SER A 16 8.77 -11.61 -0.21
C SER A 16 9.26 -10.17 0.05
N GLN A 17 10.58 -9.96 0.12
CA GLN A 17 11.15 -8.63 0.36
C GLN A 17 11.10 -7.71 -0.86
N VAL A 18 11.15 -8.28 -2.06
CA VAL A 18 11.01 -7.52 -3.31
C VAL A 18 9.58 -7.03 -3.46
N PHE A 19 8.58 -7.91 -3.28
CA PHE A 19 7.16 -7.52 -3.33
C PHE A 19 6.80 -6.46 -2.29
N ALA A 20 7.29 -6.62 -1.05
CA ALA A 20 7.05 -5.62 0.00
C ALA A 20 7.65 -4.24 -0.31
N LYS A 21 8.76 -4.18 -1.06
CA LYS A 21 9.38 -2.90 -1.48
C LYS A 21 8.58 -2.22 -2.59
N ASP A 22 8.12 -2.97 -3.58
CA ASP A 22 7.29 -2.42 -4.66
C ASP A 22 5.93 -1.95 -4.13
N ASP A 23 5.25 -2.78 -3.33
CA ASP A 23 3.96 -2.42 -2.73
C ASP A 23 4.10 -1.17 -1.83
N ARG A 24 5.21 -1.05 -1.10
CA ARG A 24 5.50 0.15 -0.28
C ARG A 24 5.63 1.41 -1.13
N ARG A 25 6.26 1.31 -2.29
CA ARG A 25 6.43 2.44 -3.22
C ARG A 25 5.09 2.81 -3.86
N GLU A 26 4.31 1.82 -4.27
CA GLU A 26 2.96 2.03 -4.83
C GLU A 26 2.02 2.66 -3.79
N CYS A 27 1.99 2.13 -2.57
CA CYS A 27 1.21 2.70 -1.46
C CYS A 27 1.55 4.18 -1.21
N LYS A 28 2.84 4.55 -1.20
CA LYS A 28 3.25 5.96 -1.06
C LYS A 28 2.73 6.83 -2.22
N ALA A 29 2.84 6.34 -3.46
CA ALA A 29 2.38 7.07 -4.63
C ALA A 29 0.85 7.27 -4.61
N GLU A 30 0.09 6.23 -4.28
CA GLU A 30 -1.37 6.31 -4.19
C GLU A 30 -1.82 7.21 -3.03
N LEU A 31 -1.14 7.22 -1.88
CA LEU A 31 -1.42 8.16 -0.80
C LEU A 31 -1.20 9.62 -1.22
N VAL A 32 -0.17 9.91 -2.02
CA VAL A 32 0.08 11.26 -2.55
C VAL A 32 -1.02 11.66 -3.51
N LYS A 33 -1.42 10.79 -4.44
CA LYS A 33 -2.53 11.05 -5.37
C LYS A 33 -3.85 11.26 -4.63
N LEU A 34 -4.14 10.41 -3.63
CA LEU A 34 -5.32 10.56 -2.78
C LEU A 34 -5.31 11.92 -2.07
N LYS A 35 -4.17 12.31 -1.49
CA LYS A 35 -4.01 13.62 -0.84
C LYS A 35 -4.26 14.78 -1.78
N ALA A 36 -3.76 14.70 -3.01
CA ALA A 36 -4.05 15.69 -4.04
C ALA A 36 -5.55 15.74 -4.37
N ALA A 37 -6.18 14.59 -4.61
CA ALA A 37 -7.59 14.49 -5.00
C ALA A 37 -8.57 15.05 -3.94
N PHE A 38 -8.35 14.81 -2.64
CA PHE A 38 -9.21 15.42 -1.61
C PHE A 38 -8.77 16.82 -1.19
N SER A 39 -7.55 17.27 -1.52
CA SER A 39 -7.17 18.67 -1.25
C SER A 39 -8.00 19.65 -2.06
N THR A 40 -8.48 19.24 -3.24
CA THR A 40 -9.45 19.98 -4.05
C THR A 40 -10.88 19.79 -3.57
N ASN A 41 -11.24 18.59 -3.07
CA ASN A 41 -12.59 18.24 -2.57
C ASN A 41 -12.54 17.72 -1.13
N TYR A 42 -12.30 18.61 -0.17
CA TYR A 42 -12.12 18.21 1.23
C TYR A 42 -13.46 17.82 1.86
N THR A 43 -13.54 16.58 2.35
CA THR A 43 -14.68 16.08 3.14
C THR A 43 -14.18 15.25 4.32
N THR A 44 -14.96 15.19 5.39
CA THR A 44 -14.67 14.34 6.56
C THR A 44 -14.53 12.86 6.16
N GLN A 45 -15.30 12.41 5.17
CA GLN A 45 -15.24 11.05 4.66
C GLN A 45 -13.92 10.77 3.92
N ASN A 46 -13.44 11.73 3.12
CA ASN A 46 -12.17 11.63 2.41
C ASN A 46 -10.99 11.59 3.40
N HIS A 47 -11.04 12.40 4.46
CA HIS A 47 -10.05 12.39 5.53
C HIS A 47 -10.00 11.04 6.26
N HIS A 48 -11.16 10.43 6.56
CA HIS A 48 -11.20 9.08 7.14
C HIS A 48 -10.61 8.02 6.20
N GLY A 49 -10.88 8.12 4.89
CA GLY A 49 -10.30 7.23 3.88
C GLY A 49 -8.77 7.32 3.83
N TYR A 50 -8.23 8.54 3.84
CA TYR A 50 -6.79 8.78 3.89
C TYR A 50 -6.15 8.22 5.17
N ARG A 51 -6.79 8.45 6.33
CA ARG A 51 -6.27 7.96 7.62
C ARG A 51 -6.18 6.43 7.63
N ARG A 52 -7.23 5.72 7.19
CA ARG A 52 -7.20 4.25 7.10
C ARG A 52 -6.10 3.72 6.19
N ALA A 53 -5.89 4.36 5.03
CA ALA A 53 -4.81 3.96 4.12
C ALA A 53 -3.42 4.20 4.73
N LYS A 54 -3.25 5.30 5.48
CA LYS A 54 -2.03 5.60 6.23
C LYS A 54 -1.79 4.60 7.37
N ASP A 55 -2.84 4.21 8.10
CA ASP A 55 -2.73 3.23 9.19
C ASP A 55 -2.33 1.84 8.65
N ALA A 56 -2.85 1.42 7.50
CA ALA A 56 -2.42 0.17 6.84
C ALA A 56 -0.95 0.20 6.44
N LYS A 57 -0.46 1.34 5.93
CA LYS A 57 0.97 1.54 5.65
C LYS A 57 1.83 1.45 6.91
N GLU A 58 1.37 2.00 8.04
CA GLU A 58 2.09 1.98 9.31
C GLU A 58 2.14 0.57 9.91
N GLN A 59 1.13 -0.26 9.66
CA GLN A 59 1.10 -1.68 10.01
C GLN A 59 1.96 -2.57 9.07
N GLY A 60 2.43 -2.03 7.95
CA GLY A 60 3.20 -2.78 6.94
C GLY A 60 2.33 -3.49 5.89
N ASP A 61 1.01 -3.35 5.96
CA ASP A 61 0.06 -3.90 4.98
C ASP A 61 -0.04 -3.01 3.73
N TYR A 62 1.06 -2.99 2.96
CA TYR A 62 1.17 -2.13 1.78
C TYR A 62 0.12 -2.44 0.70
N LYS A 63 -0.22 -3.71 0.48
CA LYS A 63 -1.29 -4.12 -0.44
C LYS A 63 -2.65 -3.56 -0.03
N GLN A 64 -2.95 -3.58 1.27
CA GLN A 64 -4.18 -2.99 1.81
C GLN A 64 -4.15 -1.46 1.71
N CYS A 65 -3.01 -0.83 1.95
CA CYS A 65 -2.82 0.61 1.73
C CYS A 65 -3.17 1.00 0.28
N VAL A 66 -2.63 0.28 -0.72
CA VAL A 66 -2.92 0.54 -2.14
C VAL A 66 -4.42 0.43 -2.42
N GLY A 67 -5.06 -0.65 -1.98
CA GLY A 67 -6.49 -0.87 -2.19
C GLY A 67 -7.36 0.20 -1.52
N LEU A 68 -7.05 0.56 -0.27
CA LEU A 68 -7.76 1.62 0.46
C LEU A 68 -7.56 2.98 -0.19
N ALA A 69 -6.34 3.29 -0.63
CA ALA A 69 -6.01 4.56 -1.26
C ALA A 69 -6.72 4.73 -2.61
N LYS A 70 -6.69 3.72 -3.49
CA LYS A 70 -7.42 3.72 -4.77
C LYS A 70 -8.93 3.89 -4.54
N LYS A 71 -9.51 3.10 -3.64
CA LYS A 71 -10.96 3.16 -3.33
C LYS A 71 -11.38 4.49 -2.69
N ALA A 72 -10.50 5.13 -1.93
CA ALA A 72 -10.77 6.46 -1.38
C ALA A 72 -10.66 7.53 -2.47
N ARG A 73 -9.71 7.40 -3.41
CA ARG A 73 -9.51 8.33 -4.51
C ARG A 73 -10.70 8.31 -5.47
N GLU A 74 -11.14 7.12 -5.88
CA GLU A 74 -12.33 6.95 -6.71
C GLU A 74 -13.59 7.59 -6.10
N ARG A 75 -13.69 7.70 -4.78
CA ARG A 75 -14.79 8.41 -4.11
C ARG A 75 -14.62 9.92 -4.07
N ALA A 76 -13.37 10.40 -4.04
CA ALA A 76 -13.07 11.84 -4.05
C ALA A 76 -13.14 12.43 -5.48
N GLU A 77 -12.99 11.60 -6.50
CA GLU A 77 -13.08 11.94 -7.92
C GLU A 77 -14.50 11.80 -8.50
N ARG A 78 -15.44 11.19 -7.76
CA ARG A 78 -16.88 11.20 -8.09
C ARG A 78 -17.53 12.50 -7.64
#